data_AF-A0A7V9IA48-F1
#
_entry.id   AF-A0A7V9IA48-F1
#
_cell.length_a   1.000
_cell.length_b   1.000
_cell.length_c   1.000
_cell.angle_alpha   90.00
_cell.angle_beta   90.00
_cell.angle_gamma   90.00
#
_symmetry.space_group_name_H-M   'P 1'
#
loop_
_entity.id
_entity.type
_entity.pdbx_description
1 polymer ?
#
loop_
_entity_poly.entity_id
_entity_poly.type
_entity_poly.pdbx_seq_one_letter_code
_entity_poly.pdbx_strand_id
1 'polypeptide(L)'
;MEVYTRPYDPRFPQVCMDEVSKQLLRETREPLPMEPGKPERRDHEYERGGVVNLFLFCEPLRGKRWVDVTERRTRVDWAHQIKELVDDRYPDAERIVLMMDNLNTHSPASRTDWRYTTRPS
;
A
#
# COMPACT_ATOMS: atom_id res chain seq x y z
N MET A 1 15.07 6.07 -12.57
CA MET A 1 14.43 7.35 -12.17
C MET A 1 13.89 8.14 -13.38
N GLU A 2 13.61 7.49 -14.52
CA GLU A 2 13.16 8.17 -15.76
C GLU A 2 11.65 8.04 -16.02
N VAL A 3 10.93 7.24 -15.23
CA VAL A 3 9.50 6.98 -15.44
C VAL A 3 8.67 8.19 -14.95
N TYR A 4 8.99 8.70 -13.76
CA TYR A 4 8.33 9.85 -13.15
C TYR A 4 8.47 11.19 -13.90
N THR A 5 9.38 11.29 -14.88
CA THR A 5 9.61 12.53 -15.65
C THR A 5 8.84 12.56 -16.96
N ARG A 6 8.11 11.49 -17.32
CA ARG A 6 7.30 11.48 -18.53
C ARG A 6 6.05 12.33 -18.33
N PRO A 7 5.61 13.08 -19.36
CA PRO A 7 4.34 13.79 -19.30
C PRO A 7 3.21 12.79 -19.06
N TYR A 8 2.19 13.23 -18.33
CA TYR A 8 1.03 12.43 -18.02
C TYR A 8 0.27 12.06 -19.31
N ASP A 9 0.02 10.77 -19.53
CA ASP A 9 -0.90 10.26 -20.55
C ASP A 9 -1.94 9.36 -19.87
N PRO A 10 -3.25 9.68 -19.94
CA PRO A 10 -4.29 8.89 -19.30
C PRO A 10 -4.43 7.47 -19.86
N ARG A 11 -3.92 7.19 -21.07
CA ARG A 11 -3.88 5.83 -21.64
C ARG A 11 -2.77 4.97 -21.03
N PHE A 12 -1.79 5.63 -20.41
CA PHE A 12 -0.63 5.01 -19.77
C PHE A 12 -0.47 5.50 -18.32
N PRO A 13 -1.47 5.27 -17.44
CA PRO A 13 -1.41 5.73 -16.07
C PRO A 13 -0.21 5.11 -15.35
N GLN A 14 0.49 5.93 -14.56
CA GLN A 14 1.66 5.52 -13.79
C GLN A 14 1.26 5.39 -12.32
N VAL A 15 1.18 4.16 -11.84
CA VAL A 15 0.68 3.82 -10.52
C VAL A 15 1.81 3.17 -9.72
N CYS A 16 2.10 3.72 -8.56
CA CYS A 16 2.93 3.09 -7.55
C CYS A 16 2.04 2.22 -6.65
N MET A 17 2.54 1.06 -6.25
CA MET A 17 1.85 0.16 -5.34
C MET A 17 2.82 -0.31 -4.24
N ASP A 18 2.33 -0.31 -3.02
CA ASP A 18 3.08 -0.66 -1.80
C ASP A 18 2.18 -1.46 -0.84
N GLU A 19 2.78 -2.24 0.05
CA GLU A 19 2.09 -3.07 1.02
C GLU A 19 2.66 -2.88 2.43
N VAL A 20 1.78 -2.72 3.44
CA VAL A 20 2.24 -2.66 4.84
C VAL A 20 1.36 -3.47 5.78
N SER A 21 1.99 -4.35 6.55
CA SER A 21 1.34 -5.05 7.66
C SER A 21 1.33 -4.16 8.91
N LYS A 22 0.17 -4.00 9.55
CA LYS A 22 -0.01 -3.21 10.77
C LYS A 22 -0.63 -4.04 11.89
N GLN A 23 -0.02 -3.96 13.06
CA GLN A 23 -0.54 -4.58 14.28
C GLN A 23 -1.66 -3.70 14.83
N LEU A 24 -2.80 -4.31 15.12
CA LEU A 24 -3.89 -3.64 15.83
C LEU A 24 -3.60 -3.73 17.33
N LEU A 25 -3.50 -2.59 17.99
CA LEU A 25 -3.24 -2.48 19.42
C LEU A 25 -4.46 -1.88 20.10
N ARG A 26 -4.93 -2.51 21.17
CA ARG A 26 -6.01 -2.01 22.02
C ARG A 26 -5.43 -1.55 23.35
N GLU A 27 -5.84 -0.38 23.81
CA GLU A 27 -5.52 0.07 25.18
C GLU A 27 -6.30 -0.79 26.18
N THR A 28 -5.63 -1.35 27.18
CA THR A 28 -6.24 -2.28 28.15
C THR A 28 -6.88 -1.58 29.34
N ARG A 29 -6.60 -0.28 29.54
CA ARG A 29 -7.09 0.49 30.69
C ARG A 29 -7.46 1.91 30.30
N GLU A 30 -8.58 2.40 30.83
CA GLU A 30 -8.90 3.82 30.79
C GLU A 30 -7.87 4.59 31.64
N PRO A 31 -7.30 5.70 31.13
CA PRO A 31 -6.35 6.51 31.88
C PRO A 31 -6.99 6.98 33.19
N LEU A 32 -6.32 6.73 34.32
CA LEU A 32 -6.78 7.27 35.61
C LEU A 32 -6.72 8.80 35.58
N PRO A 33 -7.75 9.50 36.11
CA PRO A 33 -7.75 10.95 36.15
C PRO A 33 -6.55 11.47 36.94
N MET A 34 -5.93 12.54 36.44
CA MET A 34 -4.79 13.18 37.12
C MET A 34 -5.22 13.74 38.48
N GLU A 35 -4.49 13.36 39.53
CA GLU A 35 -4.59 14.01 40.85
C GLU A 35 -3.57 15.16 40.94
N PRO A 36 -3.91 16.29 41.61
CA PRO A 36 -2.97 17.38 41.83
C PRO A 36 -1.68 16.90 42.50
N GLY A 37 -0.53 17.13 41.86
CA GLY A 37 0.80 16.73 42.36
C GLY A 37 1.31 15.38 41.89
N LYS A 38 0.56 14.63 41.06
CA LYS A 38 1.03 13.40 40.41
C LYS A 38 1.02 13.57 38.88
N PRO A 39 2.16 13.46 38.19
CA PRO A 39 2.17 13.45 36.73
C PRO A 39 1.39 12.24 36.19
N GLU A 40 0.70 12.41 35.06
CA GLU A 40 -0.05 11.36 34.35
C GLU A 40 0.84 10.13 34.14
N ARG A 41 0.44 8.97 34.68
CA ARG A 41 1.13 7.68 34.45
C ARG A 41 0.29 6.89 33.45
N ARG A 42 0.75 6.81 32.20
CA ARG A 42 0.20 5.88 31.22
C ARG A 42 0.91 4.53 31.39
N ASP A 43 0.17 3.51 31.81
CA ASP A 43 0.67 2.14 31.81
C ASP A 43 0.92 1.71 30.35
N HIS A 44 2.08 1.13 30.07
CA HIS A 44 2.48 0.69 28.72
C HIS A 44 1.83 -0.62 28.27
N GLU A 45 0.76 -1.06 28.94
CA GLU A 45 0.11 -2.34 28.66
C GLU A 45 -0.88 -2.17 27.49
N TYR A 46 -0.71 -3.00 26.46
CA TYR A 46 -1.59 -3.04 25.29
C TYR A 46 -1.95 -4.48 24.95
N GLU A 47 -3.18 -4.68 24.49
CA GLU A 47 -3.67 -5.95 23.97
C GLU A 47 -3.42 -6.03 22.47
N ARG A 48 -2.85 -7.15 22.02
CA ARG A 48 -2.64 -7.42 20.59
C ARG A 48 -3.96 -7.86 19.96
N GLY A 49 -4.59 -6.96 19.20
CA GLY A 49 -5.84 -7.19 18.46
C GLY A 49 -5.67 -7.85 17.08
N GLY A 50 -4.50 -8.42 16.80
CA GLY A 50 -4.19 -9.06 15.51
C GLY A 50 -3.30 -8.22 14.59
N VAL A 51 -3.24 -8.62 13.32
CA VAL A 51 -2.47 -7.96 12.26
C VAL A 51 -3.39 -7.82 11.05
N VAL A 52 -3.37 -6.66 10.42
CA VAL A 52 -4.00 -6.41 9.12
C VAL A 52 -2.93 -6.03 8.10
N ASN A 53 -3.25 -6.18 6.83
CA ASN A 53 -2.43 -5.74 5.71
C ASN A 53 -3.11 -4.57 5.00
N LEU A 54 -2.32 -3.60 4.57
CA LEU A 54 -2.78 -2.46 3.81
C LEU A 54 -2.14 -2.52 2.42
N PHE A 55 -2.95 -2.47 1.38
CA PHE A 55 -2.53 -2.24 0.00
C PHE A 55 -2.68 -0.75 -0.28
N LEU A 56 -1.56 -0.07 -0.55
CA LEU A 56 -1.55 1.33 -0.96
C LEU A 56 -1.25 1.41 -2.45
N PHE A 57 -2.02 2.22 -3.14
CA PHE A 57 -1.70 2.62 -4.49
C PHE A 57 -1.73 4.13 -4.63
N CYS A 58 -0.85 4.66 -5.48
CA CYS A 58 -0.67 6.09 -5.67
C CYS A 58 -0.37 6.41 -7.13
N GLU A 59 -1.09 7.37 -7.71
CA GLU A 59 -0.79 7.97 -9.00
C GLU A 59 -0.28 9.40 -8.75
N PRO A 60 1.03 9.60 -8.59
CA PRO A 60 1.60 10.87 -8.12
C PRO A 60 1.32 12.03 -9.08
N LEU A 61 1.35 11.78 -10.39
CA LEU A 61 1.12 12.81 -11.41
C LEU A 61 -0.33 13.36 -11.41
N ARG A 62 -1.27 12.66 -10.76
CA ARG A 62 -2.65 13.11 -10.58
C ARG A 62 -3.02 13.40 -9.13
N GLY A 63 -2.12 13.15 -8.18
CA GLY A 63 -2.40 13.25 -6.75
C GLY A 63 -3.48 12.27 -6.26
N LYS A 64 -3.68 11.14 -6.93
CA LYS A 64 -4.64 10.11 -6.51
C LYS A 64 -3.96 9.08 -5.63
N ARG A 65 -4.66 8.62 -4.58
CA ARG A 65 -4.26 7.48 -3.77
C ARG A 65 -5.47 6.69 -3.29
N TRP A 66 -5.30 5.39 -3.14
CA TRP A 66 -6.30 4.51 -2.55
C TRP A 66 -5.62 3.49 -1.64
N VAL A 67 -6.34 3.11 -0.59
CA VAL A 67 -5.86 2.18 0.43
C VAL A 67 -6.95 1.17 0.71
N ASP A 68 -6.61 -0.10 0.57
CA ASP A 68 -7.50 -1.21 0.92
C ASP A 68 -6.89 -2.01 2.07
N VAL A 69 -7.73 -2.37 3.04
CA VAL A 69 -7.32 -3.09 4.24
C VAL A 69 -7.83 -4.53 4.13
N THR A 70 -6.91 -5.48 4.24
CA THR A 70 -7.22 -6.91 4.23
C THR A 70 -6.74 -7.56 5.52
N GLU A 71 -7.39 -8.64 5.95
CA GLU A 71 -6.94 -9.41 7.11
C GLU A 71 -5.61 -10.12 6.86
N ARG A 72 -5.35 -10.50 5.61
CA ARG A 72 -4.18 -11.27 5.21
C ARG A 72 -3.54 -10.68 3.96
N ARG A 73 -2.27 -11.01 3.79
CA ARG A 73 -1.47 -10.66 2.62
C ARG A 73 -1.17 -11.93 1.83
N THR A 74 -2.15 -12.38 1.05
CA THR A 74 -1.96 -13.54 0.17
C THR A 74 -1.78 -13.10 -1.28
N ARG A 75 -1.19 -13.98 -2.08
CA ARG A 75 -1.11 -13.80 -3.54
C ARG A 75 -2.50 -13.67 -4.19
N VAL A 76 -3.53 -14.26 -3.59
CA VAL A 76 -4.91 -14.15 -4.08
C VAL A 76 -5.44 -12.74 -3.79
N ASP A 77 -5.22 -12.21 -2.59
CA ASP A 77 -5.59 -10.84 -2.23
C ASP A 77 -4.91 -9.84 -3.18
N TRP A 78 -3.61 -10.02 -3.42
CA TRP A 78 -2.88 -9.20 -4.39
C TRP A 78 -3.49 -9.27 -5.79
N ALA A 79 -3.85 -10.47 -6.28
CA ALA A 79 -4.46 -10.62 -7.59
C ALA A 79 -5.83 -9.91 -7.69
N HIS A 80 -6.62 -9.93 -6.61
CA HIS A 80 -7.88 -9.17 -6.55
C HIS A 80 -7.63 -7.66 -6.62
N GLN A 81 -6.61 -7.15 -5.93
CA GLN A 81 -6.24 -5.74 -5.95
C GLN A 81 -5.81 -5.28 -7.35
N ILE A 82 -5.02 -6.09 -8.06
CA ILE A 82 -4.65 -5.81 -9.45
C ILE A 82 -5.85 -5.90 -10.39
N LYS A 83 -6.76 -6.86 -10.16
CA LYS A 83 -7.98 -6.96 -10.95
C LYS A 83 -8.82 -5.69 -10.81
N GLU A 84 -9.08 -5.22 -9.60
CA GLU A 84 -9.83 -3.99 -9.36
C GLU A 84 -9.13 -2.78 -10.00
N LEU A 85 -7.80 -2.70 -9.89
CA LEU A 85 -7.02 -1.65 -10.53
C LEU A 85 -7.26 -1.57 -12.05
N VAL A 86 -7.27 -2.72 -12.73
CA VAL A 86 -7.43 -2.81 -14.18
C VAL A 86 -8.89 -2.63 -14.60
N ASP A 87 -9.81 -3.34 -13.95
CA ASP A 87 -11.19 -3.42 -14.42
C ASP A 87 -12.05 -2.25 -13.95
N ASP A 88 -11.78 -1.70 -12.76
CA ASP A 88 -12.66 -0.71 -12.13
C ASP A 88 -12.02 0.68 -12.08
N ARG A 89 -10.70 0.77 -11.86
CA ARG A 89 -10.01 2.07 -11.69
C ARG A 89 -9.51 2.67 -13.01
N TYR A 90 -9.01 1.84 -13.91
CA TYR A 90 -8.53 2.26 -15.24
C TYR A 90 -9.04 1.34 -16.37
N PRO A 91 -10.38 1.19 -16.53
CA PRO A 91 -10.98 0.31 -17.54
C PRO A 91 -10.58 0.69 -18.98
N ASP A 92 -10.35 1.99 -19.21
CA ASP A 92 -10.04 2.55 -20.53
C ASP A 92 -8.53 2.70 -20.80
N ALA A 93 -7.67 2.31 -19.86
CA ALA A 93 -6.22 2.40 -20.06
C ALA A 93 -5.76 1.30 -21.03
N GLU A 94 -4.96 1.69 -22.02
CA GLU A 94 -4.31 0.72 -22.91
C GLU A 94 -3.28 -0.11 -22.13
N ARG A 95 -2.57 0.52 -21.19
CA ARG A 95 -1.60 -0.16 -20.32
C ARG A 95 -1.33 0.64 -19.06
N ILE A 96 -1.44 -0.01 -17.90
CA ILE A 96 -1.05 0.58 -16.62
C ILE A 96 0.44 0.34 -16.38
N VAL A 97 1.19 1.40 -16.09
CA VAL A 97 2.58 1.33 -15.66
C VAL A 97 2.58 1.16 -14.14
N LEU A 98 2.64 -0.08 -13.69
CA LEU A 98 2.66 -0.41 -12.27
C LEU A 98 4.10 -0.48 -11.76
N MET A 99 4.44 0.39 -10.80
CA MET A 99 5.69 0.33 -10.06
C MET A 99 5.44 -0.28 -8.68
N MET A 100 6.11 -1.39 -8.41
CA MET A 100 6.04 -2.09 -7.12
C MET A 100 7.41 -2.08 -6.47
N ASP A 101 7.47 -2.12 -5.14
CA ASP A 101 8.71 -2.46 -4.46
C ASP A 101 8.99 -3.96 -4.66
N ASN A 102 10.18 -4.28 -5.17
CA ASN A 102 10.53 -5.69 -5.35
C ASN A 102 11.01 -6.20 -3.99
N LEU A 103 10.09 -6.74 -3.19
CA LEU A 103 10.36 -7.26 -1.83
C LEU A 103 11.22 -8.54 -1.82
N ASN A 104 12.07 -8.76 -2.82
CA ASN A 104 13.16 -9.72 -2.76
C ASN A 104 14.48 -9.03 -3.14
N THR A 105 15.44 -9.10 -2.21
CA THR A 105 16.87 -8.80 -2.33
C THR A 105 17.30 -7.33 -2.48
N HIS A 106 17.80 -6.77 -1.37
CA HIS A 106 19.03 -5.97 -1.41
C HIS A 106 20.14 -6.80 -2.05
N SER A 107 20.35 -6.63 -3.35
CA SER A 107 21.62 -6.87 -4.02
C SER A 107 21.82 -5.73 -5.04
N PRO A 108 23.04 -5.19 -5.22
CA PRO A 108 23.30 -4.03 -6.09
C PRO A 108 23.00 -4.26 -7.60
N ALA A 109 22.45 -5.41 -7.98
CA ALA A 109 22.22 -5.82 -9.36
C ALA A 109 20.76 -5.69 -9.85
N SER A 110 19.81 -5.19 -9.05
CA SER A 110 18.38 -5.16 -9.44
C SER A 110 17.98 -4.00 -10.37
N ARG A 111 18.80 -3.72 -11.39
CA ARG A 111 18.42 -2.87 -12.52
C ARG A 111 17.80 -3.76 -13.60
N THR A 112 16.49 -4.00 -13.51
CA THR A 112 15.76 -4.74 -14.55
C THR A 112 14.76 -3.82 -15.26
N ASP A 113 14.92 -3.74 -16.57
CA ASP A 113 13.98 -3.18 -17.55
C ASP A 113 12.57 -3.78 -17.33
N TRP A 114 11.56 -2.95 -17.09
CA TRP A 114 10.19 -3.41 -16.84
C TRP A 114 9.42 -3.45 -18.15
N ARG A 115 9.15 -4.66 -18.64
CA ARG A 115 8.19 -4.88 -19.72
C ARG A 115 7.20 -5.98 -19.30
N TYR A 116 5.96 -5.73 -19.71
CA TYR A 116 4.81 -6.65 -19.86
C TYR A 116 3.85 -6.82 -18.67
N THR A 117 2.62 -6.34 -18.89
CA THR A 117 1.42 -7.19 -18.94
C THR A 117 0.59 -6.75 -20.15
N THR A 118 0.23 -7.69 -21.03
CA THR A 118 -0.72 -7.49 -22.15
C THR A 118 -1.94 -8.34 -21.90
N ARG A 119 -3.14 -7.80 -22.13
CA ARG A 119 -4.39 -8.58 -22.22
C ARG A 119 -4.22 -9.66 -23.31
N PRO A 120 -4.61 -10.93 -23.08
CA PRO A 120 -4.83 -11.84 -24.20
C PRO A 120 -6.05 -11.37 -25.00
N SER A 121 -5.89 -11.38 -26.32
CA SER A 121 -6.91 -11.15 -27.34
C SER A 121 -8.01 -12.21 -27.31
#